data_AF-A0A895YIF0-F1
#
_entry.id   AF-A0A895YIF0-F1
#
_cell.length_a   1.000
_cell.length_b   1.000
_cell.length_c   1.000
_cell.angle_alpha   90.00
_cell.angle_beta   90.00
_cell.angle_gamma   90.00
#
_symmetry.space_group_name_H-M   'P 1'
#
loop_
_entity.id
_entity.type
_entity.pdbx_description
1 polymer ?
#
loop_
_entity_poly.entity_id
_entity_poly.type
_entity_poly.pdbx_seq_one_letter_code
_entity_poly.pdbx_strand_id
1 'polypeptide(L)'
;MPGAVQVSAADGITFENNTFVNLGSIGLGIGNDDNAHATGVGLGAHDVTVVGNTFTESAAGAIAVGGVRPDAHHPSDPRMVNRDIVISNNQIYDTVREYLDTVAILATYVTRLDIEHNYIADMPYSGIAVGYGWGANDEGGAQEYVDRGLYDFQPIYDTPTTHTDVHIVGNYLRNTVQTLWDAGCIYALSAHPNSSVAGNFCENTGQLGLYFDEGSRYFTATDNVLMNTAGQWAHANIQGGHNTGDLTLTGNFSTSSDITGIPHGERGNIVQGNTVFAANNPPAAAAEIMANAGPTDGAPAGELRGVGSDKCLDVPGETTDNGTQVQIWDCWGGANQQWTYTAAGELTVYSGGSRRCLDAEGGGVENGTAAIIWTCHGGLNQQWDLHPDGTITNAASDLCLDVSGFATENGGLVHLWTCHGDTNQLWQRG
;
A
#
# COMPACT_ATOMS: atom_id res chain seq x y z
N MET A 1 -3.49 18.84 9.58
CA MET A 1 -4.88 18.79 10.05
C MET A 1 -5.03 17.56 10.93
N PRO A 2 -5.83 17.58 12.02
CA PRO A 2 -6.02 16.40 12.84
C PRO A 2 -6.81 15.33 12.07
N GLY A 3 -6.43 14.06 12.22
CA GLY A 3 -7.23 12.93 11.75
C GLY A 3 -8.46 12.69 12.62
N ALA A 4 -9.49 12.07 12.06
CA ALA A 4 -10.65 11.60 12.82
C ALA A 4 -10.24 10.49 13.80
N VAL A 5 -9.31 9.63 13.38
CA VAL A 5 -8.51 8.79 14.26
C VAL A 5 -7.06 9.25 14.20
N GLN A 6 -6.42 9.30 15.36
CA GLN A 6 -5.04 9.73 15.53
C GLN A 6 -4.27 8.72 16.35
N VAL A 7 -3.06 8.41 15.90
CA VAL A 7 -2.13 7.51 16.59
C VAL A 7 -0.78 8.21 16.73
N SER A 8 -0.28 8.39 17.95
CA SER A 8 1.04 8.94 18.23
C SER A 8 1.59 8.33 19.52
N ALA A 9 2.91 8.31 19.69
CA ALA A 9 3.58 7.60 20.79
C ALA A 9 3.06 6.15 20.96
N ALA A 10 2.97 5.42 19.84
CA ALA A 10 2.35 4.10 19.75
C ALA A 10 3.18 3.13 18.92
N ASP A 11 2.92 1.83 19.11
CA ASP A 11 3.69 0.72 18.55
C ASP A 11 2.73 -0.45 18.31
N GLY A 12 2.78 -1.09 17.13
CA GLY A 12 2.00 -2.30 16.82
C GLY A 12 0.51 -2.05 16.65
N ILE A 13 0.12 -1.02 15.88
CA ILE A 13 -1.29 -0.64 15.66
C ILE A 13 -1.74 -1.05 14.25
N THR A 14 -2.83 -1.81 14.17
CA THR A 14 -3.41 -2.23 12.89
C THR A 14 -4.80 -1.64 12.68
N PHE A 15 -5.00 -1.03 11.52
CA PHE A 15 -6.29 -0.66 10.95
C PHE A 15 -6.57 -1.58 9.77
N GLU A 16 -7.41 -2.59 9.99
CA GLU A 16 -7.77 -3.56 8.96
C GLU A 16 -9.26 -3.48 8.62
N ASN A 17 -9.58 -3.39 7.32
CA ASN A 17 -10.95 -3.48 6.78
C ASN A 17 -11.95 -2.48 7.41
N ASN A 18 -11.47 -1.30 7.82
CA ASN A 18 -12.31 -0.24 8.37
C ASN A 18 -12.93 0.62 7.26
N THR A 19 -13.94 1.41 7.62
CA THR A 19 -14.52 2.45 6.76
C THR A 19 -14.46 3.81 7.44
N PHE A 20 -13.75 4.75 6.83
CA PHE A 20 -13.66 6.15 7.23
C PHE A 20 -14.54 6.97 6.26
N VAL A 21 -15.67 7.46 6.75
CA VAL A 21 -16.72 8.07 5.91
C VAL A 21 -17.39 9.25 6.59
N ASN A 22 -17.81 10.26 5.82
CA ASN A 22 -18.52 11.45 6.31
C ASN A 22 -17.73 12.25 7.34
N LEU A 23 -16.45 12.49 7.07
CA LEU A 23 -15.53 13.16 7.99
C LEU A 23 -15.29 14.62 7.60
N GLY A 24 -15.23 15.50 8.60
CA GLY A 24 -14.91 16.92 8.42
C GLY A 24 -13.40 17.23 8.35
N SER A 25 -12.55 16.21 8.32
CA SER A 25 -11.08 16.36 8.28
C SER A 25 -10.43 15.13 7.66
N ILE A 26 -9.14 14.92 7.95
CA ILE A 26 -8.40 13.73 7.51
C ILE A 26 -8.98 12.48 8.16
N GLY A 27 -8.98 11.34 7.46
CA GLY A 27 -9.45 10.06 8.02
C GLY A 27 -8.58 9.57 9.18
N LEU A 28 -7.33 9.25 8.86
CA LEU A 28 -6.36 8.68 9.79
C LEU A 28 -5.08 9.53 9.81
N GLY A 29 -4.65 9.92 11.01
CA GLY A 29 -3.34 10.53 11.22
C GLY A 29 -2.41 9.63 12.03
N ILE A 30 -1.15 9.57 11.62
CA ILE A 30 -0.09 8.77 12.22
C ILE A 30 1.10 9.69 12.52
N GLY A 31 1.37 9.85 13.81
CA GLY A 31 2.51 10.56 14.37
C GLY A 31 2.63 12.04 14.02
N ASN A 32 1.48 12.72 13.97
CA ASN A 32 1.38 14.15 13.64
C ASN A 32 0.81 15.00 14.79
N ASP A 33 0.39 14.38 15.89
CA ASP A 33 -0.23 15.02 17.06
C ASP A 33 0.47 14.58 18.34
N ASP A 34 1.18 15.50 18.97
CA ASP A 34 1.98 15.24 20.17
C ASP A 34 1.15 14.87 21.40
N ASN A 35 -0.18 15.00 21.34
CA ASN A 35 -1.10 14.72 22.44
C ASN A 35 -1.99 13.49 22.17
N ALA A 36 -1.86 12.83 21.03
CA ALA A 36 -2.71 11.70 20.64
C ALA A 36 -2.23 10.35 21.24
N HIS A 37 -2.09 10.28 22.57
CA HIS A 37 -1.68 9.06 23.28
C HIS A 37 -2.30 8.97 24.69
N ALA A 38 -2.23 7.79 25.32
CA ALA A 38 -2.68 7.60 26.71
C ALA A 38 -1.60 7.89 27.78
N THR A 39 -0.31 7.76 27.44
CA THR A 39 0.82 7.90 28.39
C THR A 39 2.01 8.63 27.76
N GLY A 40 2.22 9.92 28.08
CA GLY A 40 3.40 10.67 27.59
C GLY A 40 3.07 12.05 27.02
N VAL A 41 3.94 12.55 26.13
CA VAL A 41 3.78 13.56 25.05
C VAL A 41 4.75 13.11 23.97
N GLY A 42 4.33 12.97 22.71
CA GLY A 42 5.23 12.53 21.65
C GLY A 42 4.56 12.21 20.32
N LEU A 43 5.34 12.35 19.24
CA LEU A 43 4.86 12.17 17.86
C LEU A 43 5.05 10.73 17.37
N GLY A 44 6.18 10.08 17.65
CA GLY A 44 6.57 8.85 16.95
C GLY A 44 5.57 7.71 17.07
N ALA A 45 5.22 7.13 15.93
CA ALA A 45 4.46 5.89 15.81
C ALA A 45 5.29 4.86 15.03
N HIS A 46 5.32 3.63 15.54
CA HIS A 46 6.06 2.52 14.94
C HIS A 46 5.13 1.34 14.63
N ASP A 47 5.51 0.51 13.66
CA ASP A 47 4.83 -0.75 13.34
C ASP A 47 3.31 -0.55 13.16
N VAL A 48 2.95 0.37 12.26
CA VAL A 48 1.55 0.73 11.98
C VAL A 48 1.13 0.18 10.63
N THR A 49 0.07 -0.63 10.62
CA THR A 49 -0.47 -1.22 9.40
C THR A 49 -1.85 -0.65 9.10
N VAL A 50 -2.05 -0.13 7.88
CA VAL A 50 -3.32 0.40 7.38
C VAL A 50 -3.68 -0.39 6.14
N VAL A 51 -4.48 -1.45 6.30
CA VAL A 51 -4.74 -2.43 5.25
C VAL A 51 -6.22 -2.64 4.94
N GLY A 52 -6.57 -2.69 3.65
CA GLY A 52 -7.93 -3.06 3.23
C GLY A 52 -9.03 -2.05 3.60
N ASN A 53 -8.67 -0.84 4.03
CA ASN A 53 -9.65 0.14 4.49
C ASN A 53 -10.27 0.91 3.32
N THR A 54 -11.46 1.44 3.55
CA THR A 54 -12.12 2.39 2.64
C THR A 54 -12.15 3.78 3.25
N PHE A 55 -11.69 4.78 2.50
CA PHE A 55 -11.76 6.20 2.86
C PHE A 55 -12.58 6.93 1.82
N THR A 56 -13.71 7.52 2.22
CA THR A 56 -14.61 8.20 1.29
C THR A 56 -15.44 9.29 1.95
N GLU A 57 -16.13 10.09 1.14
CA GLU A 57 -17.02 11.19 1.56
C GLU A 57 -16.40 12.09 2.65
N SER A 58 -15.13 12.46 2.49
CA SER A 58 -14.37 13.20 3.52
C SER A 58 -13.94 14.58 3.02
N ALA A 59 -13.99 15.58 3.89
CA ALA A 59 -13.67 16.96 3.57
C ALA A 59 -12.20 17.15 3.17
N ALA A 60 -11.29 16.34 3.73
CA ALA A 60 -9.85 16.33 3.42
C ALA A 60 -9.37 14.94 2.97
N GLY A 61 -8.04 14.78 2.87
CA GLY A 61 -7.35 13.54 2.53
C GLY A 61 -7.63 12.34 3.45
N ALA A 62 -7.24 11.14 3.01
CA ALA A 62 -7.51 9.91 3.74
C ALA A 62 -6.51 9.69 4.88
N ILE A 63 -5.21 9.71 4.57
CA ILE A 63 -4.15 9.30 5.49
C ILE A 63 -3.06 10.37 5.54
N ALA A 64 -2.64 10.74 6.74
CA ALA A 64 -1.48 11.62 6.95
C ALA A 64 -0.47 10.99 7.92
N VAL A 65 0.77 10.82 7.45
CA VAL A 65 1.89 10.26 8.21
C VAL A 65 2.96 11.32 8.45
N GLY A 66 3.46 11.38 9.68
CA GLY A 66 4.50 12.32 10.11
C GLY A 66 3.99 13.73 10.34
N GLY A 67 4.90 14.64 10.69
CA GLY A 67 4.59 16.03 10.97
C GLY A 67 5.55 17.01 10.31
N VAL A 68 5.31 18.30 10.50
CA VAL A 68 6.10 19.39 9.89
C VAL A 68 6.96 20.15 10.90
N ARG A 69 6.97 19.71 12.16
CA ARG A 69 7.72 20.34 13.26
C ARG A 69 9.17 19.85 13.27
N PRO A 70 10.10 20.58 13.94
CA PRO A 70 11.48 20.16 14.08
C PRO A 70 11.66 18.71 14.52
N ASP A 71 10.90 18.27 15.52
CA ASP A 71 11.00 16.90 16.03
C ASP A 71 10.51 15.82 15.04
N ALA A 72 9.83 16.17 13.94
CA ALA A 72 9.45 15.21 12.91
C ALA A 72 10.63 14.85 12.00
N HIS A 73 11.47 15.83 11.66
CA HIS A 73 12.60 15.65 10.74
C HIS A 73 13.97 15.52 11.45
N HIS A 74 14.12 16.16 12.60
CA HIS A 74 15.32 16.15 13.45
C HIS A 74 14.90 15.97 14.92
N PRO A 75 14.41 14.77 15.29
CA PRO A 75 13.87 14.50 16.61
C PRO A 75 14.89 14.71 17.72
N SER A 76 14.50 15.45 18.75
CA SER A 76 15.25 15.57 20.00
C SER A 76 15.29 14.26 20.81
N ASP A 77 14.34 13.35 20.53
CA ASP A 77 14.29 11.99 21.08
C ASP A 77 14.08 10.98 19.94
N PRO A 78 14.97 9.98 19.77
CA PRO A 78 14.88 9.03 18.65
C PRO A 78 13.57 8.22 18.62
N ARG A 79 12.81 8.17 19.71
CA ARG A 79 11.48 7.54 19.74
C ARG A 79 10.40 8.36 19.03
N MET A 80 10.69 9.59 18.62
CA MET A 80 9.75 10.44 17.86
C MET A 80 9.81 10.21 16.35
N VAL A 81 10.72 9.36 15.88
CA VAL A 81 10.78 8.96 14.47
C VAL A 81 9.54 8.13 14.13
N ASN A 82 8.78 8.54 13.11
CA ASN A 82 7.76 7.69 12.52
C ASN A 82 8.44 6.66 11.63
N ARG A 83 8.15 5.37 11.85
CA ARG A 83 8.82 4.31 11.10
C ARG A 83 8.04 3.01 11.03
N ASP A 84 8.39 2.17 10.07
CA ASP A 84 7.82 0.82 9.93
C ASP A 84 6.30 0.90 9.72
N ILE A 85 5.89 1.64 8.68
CA ILE A 85 4.48 1.91 8.40
C ILE A 85 4.12 1.30 7.05
N VAL A 86 3.02 0.55 7.01
CA VAL A 86 2.48 -0.06 5.79
C VAL A 86 1.09 0.50 5.52
N ILE A 87 0.89 1.06 4.33
CA ILE A 87 -0.41 1.51 3.83
C ILE A 87 -0.71 0.69 2.58
N SER A 88 -1.52 -0.36 2.72
CA SER A 88 -1.74 -1.32 1.65
C SER A 88 -3.18 -1.67 1.32
N ASN A 89 -3.48 -1.95 0.06
CA ASN A 89 -4.80 -2.46 -0.36
C ASN A 89 -5.99 -1.58 0.07
N ASN A 90 -5.79 -0.27 0.27
CA ASN A 90 -6.87 0.64 0.65
C ASN A 90 -7.58 1.18 -0.59
N GLN A 91 -8.87 1.49 -0.44
CA GLN A 91 -9.66 2.21 -1.42
C GLN A 91 -9.90 3.64 -0.96
N ILE A 92 -9.43 4.63 -1.71
CA ILE A 92 -9.53 6.04 -1.39
C ILE A 92 -10.18 6.78 -2.56
N TYR A 93 -11.38 7.29 -2.36
CA TYR A 93 -12.13 7.99 -3.41
C TYR A 93 -13.13 8.95 -2.80
N ASP A 94 -13.49 10.02 -3.50
CA ASP A 94 -14.44 11.04 -3.00
C ASP A 94 -14.02 11.62 -1.63
N THR A 95 -12.71 11.68 -1.41
CA THR A 95 -12.08 12.45 -0.34
C THR A 95 -11.69 13.83 -0.86
N VAL A 96 -11.18 14.72 0.00
CA VAL A 96 -10.72 16.05 -0.43
C VAL A 96 -11.88 16.89 -1.01
N ARG A 97 -13.08 16.81 -0.41
CA ARG A 97 -14.29 17.50 -0.93
C ARG A 97 -14.33 19.01 -0.65
N GLU A 98 -13.68 19.45 0.42
CA GLU A 98 -13.69 20.86 0.84
C GLU A 98 -12.28 21.46 0.86
N TYR A 99 -11.33 20.73 1.45
CA TYR A 99 -9.92 21.13 1.55
C TYR A 99 -9.16 20.66 0.32
N LEU A 100 -9.42 21.32 -0.81
CA LEU A 100 -8.98 20.90 -2.15
C LEU A 100 -7.45 20.82 -2.33
N ASP A 101 -6.70 21.47 -1.45
CA ASP A 101 -5.23 21.51 -1.39
C ASP A 101 -4.62 20.34 -0.60
N THR A 102 -5.44 19.41 -0.11
CA THR A 102 -4.97 18.17 0.49
C THR A 102 -4.85 17.04 -0.55
N VAL A 103 -4.20 15.94 -0.17
CA VAL A 103 -3.94 14.78 -1.03
C VAL A 103 -4.54 13.52 -0.41
N ALA A 104 -4.70 12.44 -1.16
CA ALA A 104 -5.24 11.19 -0.62
C ALA A 104 -4.34 10.62 0.49
N ILE A 105 -3.04 10.49 0.21
CA ILE A 105 -2.04 10.05 1.18
C ILE A 105 -0.92 11.09 1.23
N LEU A 106 -0.73 11.69 2.41
CA LEU A 106 0.39 12.57 2.71
C LEU A 106 1.34 11.85 3.65
N ALA A 107 2.61 11.71 3.29
CA ALA A 107 3.65 11.29 4.21
C ALA A 107 4.79 12.32 4.21
N THR A 108 5.05 12.92 5.36
CA THR A 108 6.08 13.97 5.49
C THR A 108 7.45 13.35 5.77
N TYR A 109 7.92 13.35 7.02
CA TYR A 109 9.18 12.73 7.41
C TYR A 109 8.93 11.37 8.08
N VAL A 110 9.42 10.30 7.45
CA VAL A 110 9.18 8.91 7.87
C VAL A 110 10.31 7.99 7.38
N THR A 111 10.65 6.97 8.18
CA THR A 111 11.63 5.94 7.82
C THR A 111 10.92 4.61 7.54
N ARG A 112 11.23 3.87 6.46
CA ARG A 112 10.59 2.56 6.18
C ARG A 112 9.08 2.67 6.08
N LEU A 113 8.63 3.34 5.02
CA LEU A 113 7.22 3.49 4.68
C LEU A 113 6.93 2.77 3.36
N ASP A 114 6.01 1.83 3.40
CA ASP A 114 5.46 1.17 2.21
C ASP A 114 4.04 1.70 1.94
N ILE A 115 3.85 2.32 0.77
CA ILE A 115 2.53 2.67 0.24
C ILE A 115 2.31 1.76 -0.96
N GLU A 116 1.58 0.67 -0.78
CA GLU A 116 1.50 -0.40 -1.78
C GLU A 116 0.08 -0.80 -2.17
N HIS A 117 -0.15 -1.06 -3.45
CA HIS A 117 -1.41 -1.65 -3.91
C HIS A 117 -2.68 -0.90 -3.45
N ASN A 118 -2.65 0.43 -3.38
CA ASN A 118 -3.85 1.22 -3.05
C ASN A 118 -4.59 1.65 -4.33
N TYR A 119 -5.91 1.80 -4.24
CA TYR A 119 -6.72 2.46 -5.26
C TYR A 119 -7.02 3.89 -4.82
N ILE A 120 -6.66 4.87 -5.63
CA ILE A 120 -6.89 6.29 -5.36
C ILE A 120 -7.60 6.91 -6.56
N ALA A 121 -8.75 7.53 -6.35
CA ALA A 121 -9.53 8.09 -7.44
C ALA A 121 -10.12 9.48 -7.17
N ASP A 122 -10.28 10.23 -8.27
CA ASP A 122 -11.06 11.47 -8.35
C ASP A 122 -10.54 12.59 -7.43
N MET A 123 -9.22 12.84 -7.50
CA MET A 123 -8.55 13.80 -6.65
C MET A 123 -8.46 15.20 -7.28
N PRO A 124 -8.86 16.27 -6.56
CA PRO A 124 -8.73 17.63 -7.07
C PRO A 124 -7.26 18.08 -7.19
N TYR A 125 -6.36 17.50 -6.38
CA TYR A 125 -4.92 17.76 -6.35
C TYR A 125 -4.13 16.45 -6.54
N SER A 126 -2.94 16.31 -5.95
CA SER A 126 -2.12 15.10 -6.05
C SER A 126 -2.76 13.89 -5.36
N GLY A 127 -2.45 12.68 -5.82
CA GLY A 127 -2.90 11.45 -5.18
C GLY A 127 -2.04 11.10 -3.96
N ILE A 128 -0.75 10.85 -4.19
CA ILE A 128 0.23 10.57 -3.13
C ILE A 128 1.25 11.70 -3.09
N ALA A 129 1.53 12.25 -1.90
CA ALA A 129 2.61 13.19 -1.67
C ALA A 129 3.55 12.66 -0.58
N VAL A 130 4.85 12.61 -0.89
CA VAL A 130 5.90 12.16 0.02
C VAL A 130 6.99 13.20 0.22
N GLY A 131 7.53 13.29 1.43
CA GLY A 131 8.54 14.28 1.79
C GLY A 131 7.96 15.66 2.11
N TYR A 132 8.80 16.53 2.68
CA TYR A 132 8.40 17.88 3.08
C TYR A 132 9.59 18.81 3.24
N GLY A 133 9.34 20.13 3.28
CA GLY A 133 10.34 21.14 3.65
C GLY A 133 11.23 21.63 2.50
N TRP A 134 10.93 21.25 1.25
CA TRP A 134 11.56 21.80 0.04
C TRP A 134 13.10 21.70 -0.01
N GLY A 135 13.65 20.69 0.65
CA GLY A 135 15.08 20.51 0.87
C GLY A 135 15.72 21.49 1.85
N ALA A 136 14.97 22.46 2.40
CA ALA A 136 15.49 23.42 3.37
C ALA A 136 15.93 22.75 4.68
N ASN A 137 15.25 21.66 5.04
CA ASN A 137 15.51 20.88 6.24
C ASN A 137 16.51 19.74 6.01
N ASP A 138 16.99 19.53 4.79
CA ASP A 138 17.97 18.47 4.54
C ASP A 138 19.35 18.85 5.07
N GLU A 139 20.24 17.85 5.18
CA GLU A 139 21.65 18.06 5.49
C GLU A 139 22.27 19.09 4.54
N GLY A 140 22.88 20.13 5.11
CA GLY A 140 23.50 21.23 4.38
C GLY A 140 22.52 22.28 3.85
N GLY A 141 21.20 22.06 3.95
CA GLY A 141 20.18 22.97 3.45
C GLY A 141 20.22 23.16 1.93
N ALA A 142 19.63 24.25 1.44
CA ALA A 142 19.62 24.61 0.02
C ALA A 142 19.99 26.08 -0.20
N GLN A 143 20.76 26.35 -1.27
CA GLN A 143 21.26 27.70 -1.57
C GLN A 143 20.11 28.69 -1.79
N GLU A 144 19.04 28.26 -2.44
CA GLU A 144 17.83 29.08 -2.62
C GLU A 144 17.31 29.66 -1.29
N TYR A 145 17.35 28.87 -0.22
CA TYR A 145 16.86 29.27 1.10
C TYR A 145 17.86 30.11 1.89
N VAL A 146 19.15 30.05 1.54
CA VAL A 146 20.15 31.05 1.95
C VAL A 146 19.81 32.40 1.32
N ASP A 147 19.58 32.42 0.01
CA ASP A 147 19.32 33.66 -0.74
C ASP A 147 18.00 34.33 -0.32
N ARG A 148 17.01 33.53 0.10
CA ARG A 148 15.71 34.00 0.63
C ARG A 148 15.72 34.37 2.12
N GLY A 149 16.84 34.15 2.83
CA GLY A 149 16.98 34.49 4.25
C GLY A 149 16.23 33.56 5.22
N LEU A 150 15.85 32.36 4.80
CA LEU A 150 15.12 31.42 5.68
C LEU A 150 15.98 31.03 6.90
N TYR A 151 17.29 30.84 6.68
CA TYR A 151 18.22 30.39 7.72
C TYR A 151 18.56 31.46 8.78
N ASP A 152 18.01 32.68 8.66
CA ASP A 152 18.02 33.65 9.75
C ASP A 152 17.06 33.25 10.89
N PHE A 153 16.10 32.36 10.61
CA PHE A 153 15.04 31.95 11.53
C PHE A 153 15.04 30.46 11.89
N GLN A 154 15.82 29.64 11.18
CA GLN A 154 16.01 28.22 11.49
C GLN A 154 17.44 27.79 11.18
N PRO A 155 18.00 26.78 11.87
CA PRO A 155 19.36 26.33 11.61
C PRO A 155 19.48 25.65 10.24
N ILE A 156 20.69 25.69 9.67
CA ILE A 156 21.11 24.72 8.65
C ILE A 156 21.54 23.47 9.41
N TYR A 157 20.93 22.34 9.12
CA TYR A 157 21.25 21.06 9.76
C TYR A 157 22.49 20.43 9.12
N ASP A 158 23.35 19.83 9.94
CA ASP A 158 24.53 19.07 9.52
C ASP A 158 24.30 17.56 9.54
N THR A 159 23.05 17.15 9.76
CA THR A 159 22.60 15.75 9.75
C THR A 159 21.45 15.59 8.75
N PRO A 160 21.27 14.38 8.18
CA PRO A 160 20.08 14.06 7.39
C PRO A 160 18.78 14.13 8.21
N THR A 161 17.66 14.36 7.51
CA THR A 161 16.33 14.17 8.10
C THR A 161 16.06 12.68 8.36
N THR A 162 14.97 12.39 9.08
CA THR A 162 14.46 11.03 9.28
C THR A 162 13.85 10.40 8.01
N HIS A 163 13.72 11.14 6.92
CA HIS A 163 13.05 10.66 5.71
C HIS A 163 13.94 9.77 4.86
N THR A 164 13.65 8.47 4.82
CA THR A 164 14.42 7.48 4.04
C THR A 164 13.63 6.18 3.90
N ASP A 165 13.96 5.38 2.89
CA ASP A 165 13.39 4.03 2.74
C ASP A 165 11.86 4.09 2.54
N VAL A 166 11.43 4.92 1.59
CA VAL A 166 10.02 5.12 1.25
C VAL A 166 9.73 4.47 -0.10
N HIS A 167 8.79 3.53 -0.13
CA HIS A 167 8.46 2.76 -1.31
C HIS A 167 6.99 2.97 -1.69
N ILE A 168 6.76 3.44 -2.92
CA ILE A 168 5.42 3.61 -3.49
C ILE A 168 5.27 2.57 -4.59
N VAL A 169 4.56 1.47 -4.32
CA VAL A 169 4.61 0.26 -5.15
C VAL A 169 3.23 -0.19 -5.61
N GLY A 170 3.04 -0.44 -6.90
CA GLY A 170 1.84 -1.15 -7.37
C GLY A 170 0.52 -0.41 -7.12
N ASN A 171 0.51 0.91 -6.89
CA ASN A 171 -0.74 1.65 -6.65
C ASN A 171 -1.44 1.97 -7.98
N TYR A 172 -2.77 1.98 -7.96
CA TYR A 172 -3.57 2.48 -9.08
C TYR A 172 -4.20 3.82 -8.70
N LEU A 173 -3.76 4.88 -9.38
CA LEU A 173 -4.23 6.23 -9.20
C LEU A 173 -4.94 6.71 -10.47
N ARG A 174 -6.21 7.10 -10.35
CA ARG A 174 -7.04 7.50 -11.48
C ARG A 174 -7.62 8.89 -11.27
N ASN A 175 -7.64 9.70 -12.33
CA ASN A 175 -8.24 11.04 -12.31
C ASN A 175 -7.69 11.89 -11.15
N THR A 176 -6.38 12.05 -11.09
CA THR A 176 -5.71 12.96 -10.15
C THR A 176 -5.56 14.35 -10.78
N VAL A 177 -5.41 15.39 -9.96
CA VAL A 177 -5.20 16.78 -10.40
C VAL A 177 -6.36 17.31 -11.25
N GLN A 178 -7.60 17.08 -10.81
CA GLN A 178 -8.80 17.42 -11.59
C GLN A 178 -9.28 18.87 -11.42
N THR A 179 -8.73 19.61 -10.45
CA THR A 179 -9.21 20.97 -10.14
C THR A 179 -8.07 21.95 -9.90
N LEU A 180 -7.14 21.57 -9.03
CA LEU A 180 -5.95 22.37 -8.73
C LEU A 180 -4.82 22.07 -9.72
N TRP A 181 -3.74 22.82 -9.58
CA TRP A 181 -2.56 22.81 -10.43
C TRP A 181 -1.31 22.79 -9.56
N ASP A 182 -0.15 22.66 -10.18
CA ASP A 182 1.15 22.48 -9.53
C ASP A 182 1.18 21.17 -8.72
N ALA A 183 0.80 20.08 -9.41
CA ALA A 183 0.51 18.80 -8.79
C ALA A 183 0.88 17.64 -9.72
N GLY A 184 1.12 16.48 -9.12
CA GLY A 184 1.42 15.23 -9.82
C GLY A 184 0.48 14.11 -9.43
N CYS A 185 0.45 13.03 -10.20
CA CYS A 185 -0.13 11.77 -9.74
C CYS A 185 0.54 11.34 -8.42
N ILE A 186 1.88 11.34 -8.44
CA ILE A 186 2.75 11.14 -7.29
C ILE A 186 3.67 12.37 -7.21
N TYR A 187 3.72 12.98 -6.03
CA TYR A 187 4.46 14.20 -5.73
C TYR A 187 5.52 13.92 -4.66
N ALA A 188 6.71 14.50 -4.83
CA ALA A 188 7.86 14.32 -3.96
C ALA A 188 8.52 15.66 -3.58
N LEU A 189 9.07 15.74 -2.37
CA LEU A 189 9.86 16.87 -1.85
C LEU A 189 11.07 16.38 -1.06
N SER A 190 12.18 17.12 -1.12
CA SER A 190 13.39 16.88 -0.31
C SER A 190 14.11 15.54 -0.57
N ALA A 191 15.17 15.23 0.19
CA ALA A 191 15.95 14.01 -0.03
C ALA A 191 15.15 12.72 0.26
N HIS A 192 15.26 11.73 -0.64
CA HIS A 192 14.62 10.42 -0.55
C HIS A 192 15.62 9.25 -0.63
N PRO A 193 16.65 9.18 0.24
CA PRO A 193 17.62 8.09 0.20
C PRO A 193 16.94 6.72 0.34
N ASN A 194 17.41 5.74 -0.44
CA ASN A 194 16.90 4.36 -0.50
C ASN A 194 15.42 4.25 -0.88
N SER A 195 14.82 5.25 -1.52
CA SER A 195 13.39 5.27 -1.81
C SER A 195 13.08 4.89 -3.26
N SER A 196 11.89 4.36 -3.51
CA SER A 196 11.45 3.97 -4.86
C SER A 196 9.97 4.25 -5.17
N VAL A 197 9.68 4.41 -6.47
CA VAL A 197 8.34 4.46 -7.05
C VAL A 197 8.29 3.39 -8.13
N ALA A 198 7.62 2.27 -7.89
CA ALA A 198 7.70 1.11 -8.78
C ALA A 198 6.35 0.49 -9.13
N GLY A 199 6.14 0.12 -10.39
CA GLY A 199 4.95 -0.66 -10.78
C GLY A 199 3.62 0.06 -10.61
N ASN A 200 3.61 1.39 -10.43
CA ASN A 200 2.36 2.13 -10.24
C ASN A 200 1.68 2.39 -11.58
N PHE A 201 0.35 2.48 -11.56
CA PHE A 201 -0.45 2.90 -12.69
C PHE A 201 -1.14 4.23 -12.38
N CYS A 202 -0.76 5.28 -13.11
CA CYS A 202 -1.44 6.57 -13.08
C CYS A 202 -2.23 6.76 -14.37
N GLU A 203 -3.53 6.97 -14.24
CA GLU A 203 -4.44 7.16 -15.37
C GLU A 203 -5.14 8.53 -15.30
N ASN A 204 -5.14 9.27 -16.41
CA ASN A 204 -5.88 10.52 -16.60
C ASN A 204 -5.50 11.63 -15.59
N THR A 205 -4.22 11.80 -15.30
CA THR A 205 -3.75 12.91 -14.47
C THR A 205 -3.82 14.25 -15.19
N GLY A 206 -4.44 15.24 -14.55
CA GLY A 206 -4.73 16.56 -15.15
C GLY A 206 -3.53 17.48 -15.37
N GLN A 207 -2.34 17.14 -14.86
CA GLN A 207 -1.13 17.92 -15.10
C GLN A 207 0.14 17.06 -15.20
N LEU A 208 0.80 16.74 -14.08
CA LEU A 208 2.08 16.03 -14.08
C LEU A 208 1.90 14.56 -13.68
N GLY A 209 2.69 13.65 -14.25
CA GLY A 209 2.69 12.24 -13.82
C GLY A 209 3.44 12.08 -12.50
N LEU A 210 4.76 11.95 -12.60
CA LEU A 210 5.68 12.00 -11.46
C LEU A 210 6.21 13.43 -11.29
N TYR A 211 6.00 14.04 -10.13
CA TYR A 211 6.46 15.39 -9.84
C TYR A 211 7.47 15.38 -8.68
N PHE A 212 8.74 15.59 -9.03
CA PHE A 212 9.86 15.77 -8.11
C PHE A 212 10.08 17.26 -7.85
N ASP A 213 9.39 17.80 -6.85
CA ASP A 213 9.50 19.21 -6.51
C ASP A 213 10.77 19.49 -5.67
N GLU A 214 10.96 20.72 -5.23
CA GLU A 214 12.19 21.26 -4.66
C GLU A 214 12.91 20.31 -3.68
N GLY A 215 14.18 20.05 -3.96
CA GLY A 215 15.05 19.23 -3.12
C GLY A 215 14.92 17.73 -3.36
N SER A 216 13.95 17.27 -4.16
CA SER A 216 13.77 15.86 -4.51
C SER A 216 15.05 15.23 -5.06
N ARG A 217 15.62 14.25 -4.34
CA ARG A 217 16.81 13.52 -4.79
C ARG A 217 16.96 12.12 -4.21
N TYR A 218 17.80 11.30 -4.85
CA TYR A 218 18.04 9.90 -4.50
C TYR A 218 16.83 8.97 -4.69
N PHE A 219 15.89 9.37 -5.55
CA PHE A 219 14.64 8.67 -5.76
C PHE A 219 14.67 7.86 -7.07
N THR A 220 14.28 6.59 -7.00
CA THR A 220 14.27 5.69 -8.16
C THR A 220 12.85 5.38 -8.60
N ALA A 221 12.48 5.73 -9.83
CA ALA A 221 11.20 5.44 -10.45
C ALA A 221 11.35 4.40 -11.57
N THR A 222 10.78 3.21 -11.38
CA THR A 222 10.89 2.10 -12.33
C THR A 222 9.57 1.47 -12.70
N ASP A 223 9.43 1.08 -13.96
CA ASP A 223 8.31 0.25 -14.41
C ASP A 223 6.93 0.81 -14.02
N ASN A 224 6.77 2.14 -14.04
CA ASN A 224 5.48 2.79 -13.82
C ASN A 224 4.76 3.04 -15.15
N VAL A 225 3.43 3.00 -15.16
CA VAL A 225 2.60 3.35 -16.31
C VAL A 225 1.91 4.69 -16.07
N LEU A 226 2.24 5.71 -16.86
CA LEU A 226 1.67 7.05 -16.81
C LEU A 226 0.83 7.27 -18.07
N MET A 227 -0.44 6.89 -18.01
CA MET A 227 -1.37 6.93 -19.14
C MET A 227 -2.27 8.16 -19.10
N ASN A 228 -2.39 8.83 -20.24
CA ASN A 228 -3.21 10.03 -20.41
C ASN A 228 -2.89 11.18 -19.44
N THR A 229 -1.62 11.33 -19.07
CA THR A 229 -1.15 12.54 -18.36
C THR A 229 -1.27 13.75 -19.28
N ALA A 230 -1.95 14.82 -18.83
CA ALA A 230 -2.21 16.00 -19.67
C ALA A 230 -0.96 16.82 -19.99
N GLY A 231 0.03 16.84 -19.09
CA GLY A 231 1.32 17.50 -19.25
C GLY A 231 2.48 16.51 -19.31
N GLN A 232 3.56 16.81 -18.58
CA GLN A 232 4.75 15.96 -18.52
C GLN A 232 4.48 14.70 -17.70
N TRP A 233 4.88 13.54 -18.22
CA TRP A 233 4.80 12.31 -17.44
C TRP A 233 5.81 12.29 -16.29
N ALA A 234 6.91 13.04 -16.41
CA ALA A 234 7.84 13.30 -15.33
C ALA A 234 8.34 14.75 -15.34
N HIS A 235 8.36 15.38 -14.17
CA HIS A 235 8.83 16.74 -14.00
C HIS A 235 9.69 16.86 -12.75
N ALA A 236 10.79 17.60 -12.84
CA ALA A 236 11.54 18.03 -11.67
C ALA A 236 11.66 19.55 -11.61
N ASN A 237 11.36 20.11 -10.45
CA ASN A 237 11.60 21.52 -10.19
C ASN A 237 13.08 21.74 -9.87
N ILE A 238 13.81 22.19 -10.89
CA ILE A 238 15.26 22.47 -10.83
C ILE A 238 15.58 23.96 -10.95
N GLN A 239 14.59 24.83 -10.77
CA GLN A 239 14.79 26.29 -10.88
C GLN A 239 15.72 26.78 -9.75
N GLY A 240 16.19 28.03 -9.84
CA GLY A 240 16.98 28.65 -8.76
C GLY A 240 18.16 27.80 -8.24
N GLY A 241 18.38 27.89 -6.92
CA GLY A 241 19.41 27.16 -6.19
C GLY A 241 18.96 25.81 -5.60
N HIS A 242 17.92 25.16 -6.14
CA HIS A 242 17.40 23.90 -5.60
C HIS A 242 18.36 22.71 -5.86
N ASN A 243 18.45 21.83 -4.86
CA ASN A 243 19.30 20.63 -4.86
C ASN A 243 18.64 19.42 -5.53
N THR A 244 17.55 19.61 -6.27
CA THR A 244 16.83 18.55 -6.99
C THR A 244 17.75 17.87 -8.00
N GLY A 245 17.81 16.53 -8.00
CA GLY A 245 18.76 15.73 -8.78
C GLY A 245 18.81 14.27 -8.33
N ASP A 246 19.80 13.51 -8.79
CA ASP A 246 20.02 12.09 -8.45
C ASP A 246 18.74 11.23 -8.62
N LEU A 247 17.97 11.53 -9.66
CA LEU A 247 16.73 10.83 -10.00
C LEU A 247 17.01 9.73 -11.02
N THR A 248 16.58 8.51 -10.73
CA THR A 248 16.71 7.38 -11.65
C THR A 248 15.34 7.00 -12.21
N LEU A 249 15.10 7.27 -13.49
CA LEU A 249 13.84 6.96 -14.18
C LEU A 249 14.11 5.94 -15.29
N THR A 250 13.79 4.66 -15.03
CA THR A 250 14.07 3.57 -15.98
C THR A 250 12.93 2.60 -16.19
N GLY A 251 12.71 2.14 -17.43
CA GLY A 251 11.68 1.13 -17.72
C GLY A 251 10.23 1.64 -17.61
N ASN A 252 10.02 2.94 -17.41
CA ASN A 252 8.67 3.50 -17.28
C ASN A 252 7.97 3.57 -18.65
N PHE A 253 6.65 3.47 -18.62
CA PHE A 253 5.78 3.56 -19.79
C PHE A 253 4.92 4.82 -19.70
N SER A 254 4.81 5.58 -20.79
CA SER A 254 3.88 6.72 -20.82
C SER A 254 3.25 6.91 -22.19
N THR A 255 2.06 7.52 -22.22
CA THR A 255 1.47 8.01 -23.46
C THR A 255 1.99 9.37 -23.89
N SER A 256 2.75 10.05 -23.03
CA SER A 256 3.44 11.31 -23.32
C SER A 256 4.94 11.06 -23.40
N SER A 257 5.65 11.79 -24.28
CA SER A 257 7.11 11.81 -24.29
C SER A 257 7.71 12.85 -23.35
N ASP A 258 6.88 13.72 -22.78
CA ASP A 258 7.35 14.98 -22.21
C ASP A 258 7.92 14.77 -20.81
N ILE A 259 9.17 15.18 -20.66
CA ILE A 259 9.91 15.26 -19.40
C ILE A 259 10.45 16.67 -19.26
N THR A 260 10.48 17.23 -18.06
CA THR A 260 11.11 18.54 -17.81
C THR A 260 11.95 18.50 -16.54
N GLY A 261 13.12 19.15 -16.57
CA GLY A 261 14.00 19.25 -15.40
C GLY A 261 14.80 17.99 -15.04
N ILE A 262 14.67 16.90 -15.83
CA ILE A 262 15.36 15.62 -15.56
C ILE A 262 16.18 15.16 -16.79
N PRO A 263 17.13 15.96 -17.30
CA PRO A 263 18.02 15.49 -18.38
C PRO A 263 18.93 14.35 -17.90
N HIS A 264 19.08 13.31 -18.72
CA HIS A 264 20.00 12.19 -18.44
C HIS A 264 21.46 12.69 -18.35
N GLY A 265 22.17 12.28 -17.29
CA GLY A 265 23.59 12.62 -17.07
C GLY A 265 23.82 13.99 -16.42
N GLU A 266 22.77 14.78 -16.20
CA GLU A 266 22.86 16.04 -15.48
C GLU A 266 22.36 15.87 -14.04
N ARG A 267 22.97 16.57 -13.09
CA ARG A 267 22.60 16.54 -11.66
C ARG A 267 22.50 15.11 -11.09
N GLY A 268 23.28 14.16 -11.61
CA GLY A 268 23.25 12.75 -11.19
C GLY A 268 22.06 11.94 -11.72
N ASN A 269 21.21 12.52 -12.57
CA ASN A 269 20.03 11.85 -13.10
C ASN A 269 20.37 10.73 -14.09
N ILE A 270 19.61 9.65 -14.02
CA ILE A 270 19.68 8.51 -14.93
C ILE A 270 18.29 8.31 -15.55
N VAL A 271 18.11 8.75 -16.79
CA VAL A 271 16.86 8.54 -17.55
C VAL A 271 17.13 7.65 -18.75
N GLN A 272 16.63 6.42 -18.75
CA GLN A 272 16.92 5.44 -19.82
C GLN A 272 15.87 4.34 -19.92
N GLY A 273 15.67 3.76 -21.12
CA GLY A 273 14.79 2.61 -21.30
C GLY A 273 13.29 2.87 -21.03
N ASN A 274 12.87 4.14 -20.95
CA ASN A 274 11.46 4.51 -20.85
C ASN A 274 10.79 4.43 -22.23
N THR A 275 9.55 3.95 -22.28
CA THR A 275 8.82 3.64 -23.51
C THR A 275 7.59 4.53 -23.65
N VAL A 276 7.49 5.23 -24.79
CA VAL A 276 6.27 5.96 -25.15
C VAL A 276 5.35 5.03 -25.96
N PHE A 277 4.07 4.98 -25.63
CA PHE A 277 3.09 4.10 -26.28
C PHE A 277 1.75 4.79 -26.57
N ALA A 278 0.94 4.19 -27.45
CA ALA A 278 -0.42 4.68 -27.71
C ALA A 278 -1.41 4.04 -26.74
N ALA A 279 -2.27 4.84 -26.10
CA ALA A 279 -3.18 4.38 -25.04
C ALA A 279 -4.07 3.17 -25.44
N ASN A 280 -4.44 3.07 -26.72
CA ASN A 280 -5.26 1.97 -27.25
C ASN A 280 -4.47 0.69 -27.60
N ASN A 281 -3.16 0.68 -27.40
CA ASN A 281 -2.29 -0.46 -27.69
C ASN A 281 -1.08 -0.49 -26.73
N PRO A 282 -1.29 -0.76 -25.43
CA PRO A 282 -0.21 -0.84 -24.46
C PRO A 282 0.73 -2.03 -24.77
N PRO A 283 2.05 -1.87 -24.61
CA PRO A 283 3.00 -2.99 -24.62
C PRO A 283 2.63 -4.02 -23.55
N ALA A 284 2.97 -5.30 -23.76
CA ALA A 284 2.63 -6.38 -22.83
C ALA A 284 3.13 -6.11 -21.39
N ALA A 285 4.35 -5.60 -21.24
CA ALA A 285 4.91 -5.23 -19.93
C ALA A 285 4.11 -4.10 -19.25
N ALA A 286 3.69 -3.08 -20.01
CA ALA A 286 2.82 -2.02 -19.47
C ALA A 286 1.45 -2.55 -19.07
N ALA A 287 0.86 -3.44 -19.89
CA ALA A 287 -0.43 -4.07 -19.59
C ALA A 287 -0.37 -4.95 -18.34
N GLU A 288 0.75 -5.64 -18.10
CA GLU A 288 0.98 -6.42 -16.88
C GLU A 288 1.05 -5.52 -15.64
N ILE A 289 1.78 -4.41 -15.72
CA ILE A 289 1.83 -3.41 -14.64
C ILE A 289 0.42 -2.86 -14.36
N MET A 290 -0.32 -2.47 -15.39
CA MET A 290 -1.70 -1.97 -15.26
C MET A 290 -2.63 -2.99 -14.60
N ALA A 291 -2.48 -4.28 -14.92
CA ALA A 291 -3.32 -5.35 -14.38
C ALA A 291 -3.00 -5.69 -12.91
N ASN A 292 -1.75 -5.47 -12.50
CA ASN A 292 -1.28 -5.74 -11.13
C ASN A 292 -1.37 -4.51 -10.21
N ALA A 293 -1.67 -3.33 -10.75
CA ALA A 293 -1.77 -2.11 -9.98
C ALA A 293 -3.13 -1.96 -9.27
N GLY A 294 -3.11 -1.35 -8.09
CA GLY A 294 -4.26 -1.18 -7.23
C GLY A 294 -4.39 -2.30 -6.19
N PRO A 295 -5.50 -2.32 -5.45
CA PRO A 295 -5.79 -3.34 -4.46
C PRO A 295 -5.74 -4.70 -5.13
N THR A 296 -4.81 -5.50 -4.64
CA THR A 296 -4.82 -6.93 -4.94
C THR A 296 -5.98 -7.53 -4.15
N ASP A 297 -6.68 -8.48 -4.76
CA ASP A 297 -7.79 -9.09 -4.08
C ASP A 297 -7.28 -9.91 -2.88
N GLY A 298 -7.25 -9.27 -1.73
CA GLY A 298 -7.28 -9.88 -0.42
C GLY A 298 -6.30 -9.34 0.60
N ALA A 299 -6.70 -9.43 1.86
CA ALA A 299 -5.80 -9.24 3.00
C ALA A 299 -4.48 -9.98 2.73
N PRO A 300 -3.32 -9.43 3.17
CA PRO A 300 -2.01 -10.00 2.93
C PRO A 300 -2.06 -11.51 3.16
N ALA A 301 -1.41 -12.25 2.25
CA ALA A 301 -1.36 -13.70 2.33
C ALA A 301 -0.86 -14.08 3.73
N GLY A 302 -1.65 -14.86 4.44
CA GLY A 302 -1.40 -15.20 5.83
C GLY A 302 -1.78 -16.62 6.12
N GLU A 303 -1.25 -17.15 7.22
CA GLU A 303 -1.58 -18.47 7.68
C GLU A 303 -3.02 -18.54 8.19
N LEU A 304 -3.73 -19.64 7.90
CA LEU A 304 -4.99 -19.97 8.56
C LEU A 304 -4.74 -21.05 9.60
N ARG A 305 -4.63 -20.66 10.87
CA ARG A 305 -4.30 -21.52 12.01
C ARG A 305 -5.56 -22.11 12.63
N GLY A 306 -5.69 -23.44 12.64
CA GLY A 306 -6.80 -24.13 13.29
C GLY A 306 -6.72 -24.02 14.80
N VAL A 307 -7.75 -23.49 15.46
CA VAL A 307 -7.79 -23.26 16.91
C VAL A 307 -7.64 -24.56 17.70
N GLY A 308 -8.17 -25.68 17.18
CA GLY A 308 -8.09 -26.99 17.83
C GLY A 308 -6.69 -27.62 17.85
N SER A 309 -5.80 -27.23 16.94
CA SER A 309 -4.49 -27.88 16.73
C SER A 309 -3.29 -26.94 16.78
N ASP A 310 -3.50 -25.62 16.65
CA ASP A 310 -2.46 -24.60 16.43
C ASP A 310 -1.60 -24.86 15.18
N LYS A 311 -2.21 -25.50 14.18
CA LYS A 311 -1.59 -25.89 12.90
C LYS A 311 -2.24 -25.14 11.74
N CYS A 312 -1.49 -24.98 10.65
CA CYS A 312 -1.88 -24.19 9.50
C CYS A 312 -2.62 -25.03 8.45
N LEU A 313 -3.60 -24.42 7.78
CA LEU A 313 -4.18 -24.93 6.55
C LEU A 313 -3.09 -25.03 5.48
N ASP A 314 -2.85 -26.24 4.99
CA ASP A 314 -1.67 -26.60 4.23
C ASP A 314 -2.05 -27.37 2.97
N VAL A 315 -1.42 -27.02 1.84
CA VAL A 315 -1.44 -27.87 0.65
C VAL A 315 -0.32 -28.91 0.76
N PRO A 316 -0.64 -30.22 0.84
CA PRO A 316 0.36 -31.26 1.08
C PRO A 316 1.50 -31.26 0.06
N GLY A 317 2.73 -31.18 0.55
CA GLY A 317 3.94 -31.30 -0.27
C GLY A 317 4.14 -30.18 -1.30
N GLU A 318 3.54 -29.00 -1.05
CA GLU A 318 3.68 -27.81 -1.91
C GLU A 318 3.24 -28.03 -3.38
N THR A 319 2.38 -29.01 -3.62
CA THR A 319 1.89 -29.27 -4.99
C THR A 319 0.96 -28.16 -5.46
N THR A 320 0.86 -28.02 -6.80
CA THR A 320 -0.11 -27.15 -7.49
C THR A 320 -1.13 -27.96 -8.29
N ASP A 321 -1.18 -29.28 -8.07
CA ASP A 321 -2.07 -30.19 -8.76
C ASP A 321 -3.52 -30.00 -8.29
N ASN A 322 -4.41 -29.74 -9.24
CA ASN A 322 -5.84 -29.65 -8.99
C ASN A 322 -6.38 -30.95 -8.38
N GLY A 323 -7.28 -30.85 -7.40
CA GLY A 323 -7.86 -31.99 -6.71
C GLY A 323 -7.09 -32.43 -5.46
N THR A 324 -5.98 -31.77 -5.14
CA THR A 324 -5.25 -32.06 -3.90
C THR A 324 -6.07 -31.59 -2.70
N GLN A 325 -6.48 -32.53 -1.83
CA GLN A 325 -7.16 -32.21 -0.57
C GLN A 325 -6.19 -31.53 0.40
N VAL A 326 -6.64 -30.43 1.01
CA VAL A 326 -5.84 -29.70 1.99
C VAL A 326 -5.85 -30.40 3.35
N GLN A 327 -4.81 -30.14 4.12
CA GLN A 327 -4.58 -30.74 5.44
C GLN A 327 -4.25 -29.66 6.47
N ILE A 328 -4.08 -30.06 7.72
CA ILE A 328 -3.37 -29.26 8.72
C ILE A 328 -1.92 -29.74 8.87
N TRP A 329 -1.00 -28.79 9.00
CA TRP A 329 0.42 -29.06 9.23
C TRP A 329 1.04 -28.01 10.15
N ASP A 330 2.17 -28.31 10.79
CA ASP A 330 2.93 -27.32 11.54
C ASP A 330 3.12 -26.05 10.70
N CYS A 331 2.91 -24.90 11.31
CA CYS A 331 3.09 -23.62 10.65
C CYS A 331 4.58 -23.33 10.47
N TRP A 332 5.03 -23.15 9.23
CA TRP A 332 6.44 -22.92 8.92
C TRP A 332 6.65 -21.79 7.91
N GLY A 333 5.60 -21.02 7.58
CA GLY A 333 5.68 -19.89 6.67
C GLY A 333 5.86 -20.26 5.19
N GLY A 334 5.68 -21.54 4.83
CA GLY A 334 5.76 -22.01 3.45
C GLY A 334 4.68 -21.40 2.56
N ALA A 335 4.97 -21.20 1.26
CA ALA A 335 4.03 -20.60 0.31
C ALA A 335 2.71 -21.40 0.17
N ASN A 336 2.76 -22.70 0.46
CA ASN A 336 1.61 -23.61 0.48
C ASN A 336 0.71 -23.49 1.73
N GLN A 337 1.07 -22.61 2.67
CA GLN A 337 0.32 -22.26 3.87
C GLN A 337 -0.12 -20.79 3.89
N GLN A 338 0.25 -20.01 2.87
CA GLN A 338 -0.11 -18.60 2.75
C GLN A 338 -1.39 -18.46 1.94
N TRP A 339 -2.47 -18.07 2.60
CA TRP A 339 -3.79 -17.92 2.02
C TRP A 339 -4.20 -16.46 1.94
N THR A 340 -4.57 -16.02 0.76
CA THR A 340 -5.11 -14.68 0.49
C THR A 340 -6.62 -14.78 0.36
N TYR A 341 -7.37 -13.96 1.10
CA TYR A 341 -8.84 -13.94 1.02
C TYR A 341 -9.31 -12.80 0.14
N THR A 342 -9.84 -13.10 -1.04
CA THR A 342 -10.11 -12.14 -2.12
C THR A 342 -11.42 -11.37 -1.93
N ALA A 343 -11.57 -10.22 -2.60
CA ALA A 343 -12.85 -9.49 -2.63
C ALA A 343 -13.99 -10.29 -3.28
N ALA A 344 -13.66 -11.29 -4.10
CA ALA A 344 -14.61 -12.23 -4.68
C ALA A 344 -15.02 -13.36 -3.71
N GLY A 345 -14.52 -13.35 -2.47
CA GLY A 345 -14.78 -14.38 -1.47
C GLY A 345 -13.91 -15.63 -1.62
N GLU A 346 -12.87 -15.63 -2.45
CA GLU A 346 -12.01 -16.80 -2.64
C GLU A 346 -10.90 -16.86 -1.58
N LEU A 347 -10.54 -18.06 -1.13
CA LEU A 347 -9.27 -18.28 -0.42
C LEU A 347 -8.25 -18.82 -1.41
N THR A 348 -7.23 -18.04 -1.76
CA THR A 348 -6.23 -18.43 -2.76
C THR A 348 -4.86 -18.70 -2.19
N VAL A 349 -4.17 -19.68 -2.78
CA VAL A 349 -2.81 -20.09 -2.45
C VAL A 349 -1.94 -20.03 -3.72
N TYR A 350 -0.66 -19.71 -3.53
CA TYR A 350 0.31 -19.39 -4.60
C TYR A 350 -0.09 -18.19 -5.47
N SER A 351 0.73 -17.87 -6.48
CA SER A 351 0.55 -16.70 -7.36
C SER A 351 0.77 -17.03 -8.84
N GLY A 352 0.41 -16.08 -9.72
CA GLY A 352 0.59 -16.20 -11.17
C GLY A 352 -0.13 -17.41 -11.78
N GLY A 353 0.49 -18.09 -12.74
CA GLY A 353 -0.06 -19.29 -13.37
C GLY A 353 -0.23 -20.50 -12.42
N SER A 354 0.40 -20.44 -11.25
CA SER A 354 0.29 -21.47 -10.20
C SER A 354 -0.81 -21.17 -9.19
N ARG A 355 -1.48 -20.00 -9.27
CA ARG A 355 -2.57 -19.62 -8.36
C ARG A 355 -3.64 -20.70 -8.32
N ARG A 356 -4.05 -21.09 -7.12
CA ARG A 356 -5.16 -22.02 -6.85
C ARG A 356 -6.10 -21.42 -5.82
N CYS A 357 -7.35 -21.90 -5.84
CA CYS A 357 -8.41 -21.53 -4.92
C CYS A 357 -8.77 -22.74 -4.06
N LEU A 358 -9.10 -22.51 -2.79
CA LEU A 358 -9.77 -23.48 -1.93
C LEU A 358 -11.16 -23.74 -2.50
N ASP A 359 -11.48 -25.00 -2.74
CA ASP A 359 -12.64 -25.44 -3.53
C ASP A 359 -13.32 -26.60 -2.79
N ALA A 360 -14.65 -26.53 -2.66
CA ALA A 360 -15.45 -27.66 -2.21
C ALA A 360 -15.60 -28.65 -3.38
N GLU A 361 -14.98 -29.83 -3.24
CA GLU A 361 -14.77 -30.79 -4.34
C GLU A 361 -16.05 -31.05 -5.14
N GLY A 362 -15.97 -30.82 -6.45
CA GLY A 362 -17.06 -31.08 -7.39
C GLY A 362 -18.31 -30.21 -7.17
N GLY A 363 -18.20 -29.13 -6.37
CA GLY A 363 -19.34 -28.34 -5.92
C GLY A 363 -20.23 -29.07 -4.91
N GLY A 364 -19.66 -30.00 -4.14
CA GLY A 364 -20.39 -30.75 -3.12
C GLY A 364 -20.96 -29.85 -2.03
N VAL A 365 -22.17 -30.18 -1.57
CA VAL A 365 -22.92 -29.44 -0.54
C VAL A 365 -23.30 -30.31 0.65
N GLU A 366 -22.69 -31.48 0.77
CA GLU A 366 -22.97 -32.47 1.82
C GLU A 366 -21.80 -32.57 2.82
N ASN A 367 -22.10 -32.97 4.04
CA ASN A 367 -21.09 -33.27 5.06
C ASN A 367 -20.07 -34.30 4.57
N GLY A 368 -18.79 -33.98 4.74
CA GLY A 368 -17.67 -34.80 4.26
C GLY A 368 -17.22 -34.48 2.84
N THR A 369 -17.78 -33.47 2.17
CA THR A 369 -17.22 -32.94 0.92
C THR A 369 -15.79 -32.49 1.17
N ALA A 370 -14.82 -32.95 0.37
CA ALA A 370 -13.42 -32.60 0.56
C ALA A 370 -13.16 -31.12 0.25
N ALA A 371 -12.33 -30.47 1.07
CA ALA A 371 -11.76 -29.16 0.75
C ALA A 371 -10.47 -29.38 -0.03
N ILE A 372 -10.44 -28.98 -1.30
CA ILE A 372 -9.32 -29.23 -2.22
C ILE A 372 -8.77 -27.91 -2.76
N ILE A 373 -7.60 -27.94 -3.41
CA ILE A 373 -7.18 -26.85 -4.28
C ILE A 373 -7.58 -27.10 -5.73
N TRP A 374 -8.03 -26.05 -6.41
CA TRP A 374 -8.38 -26.10 -7.83
C TRP A 374 -8.03 -24.79 -8.54
N THR A 375 -7.97 -24.81 -9.88
CA THR A 375 -7.84 -23.58 -10.67
C THR A 375 -9.00 -22.64 -10.35
N CYS A 376 -8.70 -21.38 -10.02
CA CYS A 376 -9.73 -20.39 -9.72
C CYS A 376 -10.64 -20.17 -10.94
N HIS A 377 -11.94 -20.36 -10.75
CA HIS A 377 -12.99 -20.20 -11.77
C HIS A 377 -14.16 -19.33 -11.30
N GLY A 378 -14.15 -18.87 -10.04
CA GLY A 378 -15.13 -17.94 -9.49
C GLY A 378 -16.49 -18.55 -9.15
N GLY A 379 -16.65 -19.88 -9.23
CA GLY A 379 -17.87 -20.57 -8.83
C GLY A 379 -18.12 -20.48 -7.32
N LEU A 380 -19.39 -20.59 -6.90
CA LEU A 380 -19.79 -20.49 -5.49
C LEU A 380 -19.08 -21.51 -4.58
N ASN A 381 -18.69 -22.66 -5.13
CA ASN A 381 -17.94 -23.68 -4.39
C ASN A 381 -16.48 -23.28 -4.07
N GLN A 382 -15.98 -22.20 -4.67
CA GLN A 382 -14.68 -21.56 -4.35
C GLN A 382 -14.83 -20.29 -3.52
N GLN A 383 -16.06 -19.90 -3.19
CA GLN A 383 -16.35 -18.72 -2.38
C GLN A 383 -16.60 -19.14 -0.94
N TRP A 384 -16.06 -18.36 -0.02
CA TRP A 384 -16.01 -18.62 1.40
C TRP A 384 -16.33 -17.33 2.16
N ASP A 385 -17.10 -17.44 3.24
CA ASP A 385 -17.35 -16.34 4.16
C ASP A 385 -16.52 -16.57 5.43
N LEU A 386 -15.68 -15.59 5.79
CA LEU A 386 -14.91 -15.59 7.02
C LEU A 386 -15.71 -14.85 8.11
N HIS A 387 -16.04 -15.53 9.19
CA HIS A 387 -16.85 -14.97 10.27
C HIS A 387 -15.99 -14.48 11.44
N PRO A 388 -16.40 -13.42 12.16
CA PRO A 388 -15.67 -12.90 13.33
C PRO A 388 -15.50 -13.90 14.48
N ASP A 389 -16.30 -14.96 14.52
CA ASP A 389 -16.19 -16.02 15.53
C ASP A 389 -15.11 -17.07 15.18
N GLY A 390 -14.45 -16.93 14.03
CA GLY A 390 -13.41 -17.83 13.54
C GLY A 390 -13.93 -18.94 12.64
N THR A 391 -15.24 -19.07 12.43
CA THR A 391 -15.76 -20.02 11.44
C THR A 391 -15.52 -19.53 10.02
N ILE A 392 -15.31 -20.47 9.09
CA ILE A 392 -15.20 -20.20 7.65
C ILE A 392 -16.26 -21.05 6.95
N THR A 393 -17.24 -20.45 6.28
CA THR A 393 -18.33 -21.19 5.62
C THR A 393 -18.21 -21.13 4.11
N ASN A 394 -18.60 -22.20 3.42
CA ASN A 394 -18.63 -22.22 1.96
C ASN A 394 -19.94 -21.60 1.43
N ALA A 395 -19.84 -20.65 0.49
CA ALA A 395 -20.99 -19.89 -0.01
C ALA A 395 -22.01 -20.73 -0.81
N ALA A 396 -21.64 -21.93 -1.28
CA ALA A 396 -22.57 -22.83 -1.98
C ALA A 396 -23.40 -23.71 -1.05
N SER A 397 -22.93 -23.96 0.18
CA SER A 397 -23.49 -25.00 1.07
C SER A 397 -23.80 -24.52 2.49
N ASP A 398 -23.29 -23.35 2.90
CA ASP A 398 -23.30 -22.86 4.28
C ASP A 398 -22.60 -23.80 5.29
N LEU A 399 -21.81 -24.78 4.81
CA LEU A 399 -21.04 -25.70 5.65
C LEU A 399 -19.69 -25.08 6.05
N CYS A 400 -19.22 -25.43 7.24
CA CYS A 400 -17.97 -24.95 7.81
C CYS A 400 -16.75 -25.72 7.28
N LEU A 401 -15.63 -25.02 7.10
CA LEU A 401 -14.31 -25.59 6.88
C LEU A 401 -13.85 -26.29 8.18
N ASP A 402 -13.75 -27.61 8.15
CA ASP A 402 -13.66 -28.45 9.34
C ASP A 402 -12.45 -29.40 9.25
N VAL A 403 -11.69 -29.51 10.34
CA VAL A 403 -10.65 -30.55 10.46
C VAL A 403 -11.32 -31.87 10.85
N SER A 404 -11.25 -32.83 9.92
CA SER A 404 -11.97 -34.10 10.02
C SER A 404 -11.61 -34.88 11.28
N GLY A 405 -12.63 -35.27 12.03
CA GLY A 405 -12.47 -36.11 13.22
C GLY A 405 -11.71 -35.46 14.36
N PHE A 406 -11.65 -34.13 14.43
CA PHE A 406 -10.89 -33.38 15.45
C PHE A 406 -9.40 -33.73 15.45
N ALA A 407 -8.84 -34.06 14.28
CA ALA A 407 -7.43 -34.38 14.17
C ALA A 407 -6.56 -33.19 14.64
N THR A 408 -5.51 -33.49 15.40
CA THR A 408 -4.54 -32.49 15.89
C THR A 408 -3.12 -32.77 15.41
N GLU A 409 -2.89 -33.90 14.76
CA GLU A 409 -1.60 -34.30 14.19
C GLU A 409 -1.44 -33.77 12.77
N ASN A 410 -0.18 -33.60 12.33
CA ASN A 410 0.14 -33.26 10.94
C ASN A 410 -0.48 -34.28 9.97
N GLY A 411 -1.11 -33.78 8.91
CA GLY A 411 -1.82 -34.60 7.94
C GLY A 411 -3.29 -34.84 8.25
N GLY A 412 -3.84 -34.20 9.30
CA GLY A 412 -5.29 -34.15 9.51
C GLY A 412 -5.97 -33.50 8.31
N LEU A 413 -6.89 -34.22 7.65
CA LEU A 413 -7.56 -33.74 6.44
C LEU A 413 -8.67 -32.73 6.76
N VAL A 414 -8.87 -31.79 5.84
CA VAL A 414 -9.92 -30.78 5.95
C VAL A 414 -11.07 -31.10 4.98
N HIS A 415 -12.30 -30.94 5.45
CA HIS A 415 -13.54 -31.18 4.71
C HIS A 415 -14.59 -30.12 5.05
N LEU A 416 -15.75 -30.18 4.42
CA LEU A 416 -16.91 -29.38 4.76
C LEU A 416 -17.80 -30.17 5.73
N TRP A 417 -18.26 -29.52 6.80
CA TRP A 417 -19.14 -30.13 7.76
C TRP A 417 -20.17 -29.14 8.32
N THR A 418 -21.29 -29.65 8.81
CA THR A 418 -22.31 -28.82 9.46
C THR A 418 -21.68 -28.03 10.59
N CYS A 419 -21.88 -26.71 10.59
CA CYS A 419 -21.34 -25.85 11.62
C CYS A 419 -21.91 -26.23 13.00
N HIS A 420 -21.03 -26.58 13.93
CA HIS A 420 -21.34 -26.92 15.33
C HIS A 420 -20.51 -26.10 16.34
N GLY A 421 -19.56 -25.28 15.87
CA GLY A 421 -18.86 -24.29 16.69
C GLY A 421 -17.78 -24.86 17.61
N ASP A 422 -17.39 -26.13 17.42
CA ASP A 422 -16.25 -26.69 18.15
C ASP A 422 -14.92 -26.24 17.51
N THR A 423 -13.83 -26.39 18.26
CA THR A 423 -12.52 -25.82 17.92
C THR A 423 -11.89 -26.35 16.62
N ASN A 424 -12.36 -27.48 16.09
CA ASN A 424 -11.91 -28.03 14.80
C ASN A 424 -12.54 -27.30 13.59
N GLN A 425 -13.49 -26.39 13.81
CA GLN A 425 -14.11 -25.52 12.79
C GLN A 425 -13.72 -24.06 12.93
N LEU A 426 -12.86 -23.74 13.89
CA LEU A 426 -12.43 -22.37 14.17
C LEU A 426 -11.01 -22.16 13.66
N TRP A 427 -10.82 -21.05 12.95
CA TRP A 427 -9.57 -20.67 12.30
C TRP A 427 -9.20 -19.24 12.71
N GLN A 428 -7.91 -19.02 12.94
CA GLN A 428 -7.33 -17.72 13.22
C GLN A 428 -6.41 -17.32 12.07
N ARG A 429 -6.47 -16.04 11.65
CA ARG A 429 -5.50 -15.50 10.70
C ARG A 429 -4.19 -15.19 11.45
N GLY A 430 -3.08 -15.68 10.90
CA GLY A 430 -1.72 -15.50 11.43
C GLY A 430 -1.06 -14.21 11.00
#